data_AF-A0A0N1IMC6-F1
#
_entry.id   AF-A0A0N1IMC6-F1
#
_cell.length_a   1.000
_cell.length_b   1.000
_cell.length_c   1.000
_cell.angle_alpha   90.00
_cell.angle_beta   90.00
_cell.angle_gamma   90.00
#
_symmetry.space_group_name_H-M   'P 1'
#
loop_
_entity.id
_entity.type
_entity.pdbx_description
1 polymer ?
#
loop_
_entity_poly.entity_id
_entity_poly.type
_entity_poly.pdbx_seq_one_letter_code
_entity_poly.pdbx_strand_id
1 'polypeptide(L)'
;MWRRTHTIAGVRLPCRGSSGGSGLVVITDASHTRVSTSPSSSLFTSRRYAGINLLSPLAKLGQSRDLAADLKAGRQRNNREIVASFEKIQTMDEIHYRKTKRPWELVPRYAKKRVTDLVGILSSEDRMEIEQAIDQMQSLCKTDMYVVIVPTVGYTTPKAFANSIFFNWAIGEPNGNGLLLLIAQREATVQLISGLSIEEYFDNHFLEPAVREVFQPLVREGKPSQATVQLVYAIARQAQEMHRKWEGGLLALPVRNKVRFAGKTVRHGLKEVPYLVFGVLFFTACTVWLVSQLLDTVCPDCHHLMYRVRDDATLQQLMTRGQYLELIHGCAYYRVWKCPHCATGHSVVLCSRDMHQNTKCLQCVDCQYYTCALEKDVVKLPTKQEEGLKRLTYTCANCHMGREVLLPLYRPVDTDADKQWYDFLVQGSQTHKKTDVNLKL
;
A
#
# COMPACT_ATOMS: atom_id res chain seq x y z
N MET A 1 42.55 6.90 -16.87
CA MET A 1 42.45 5.43 -16.76
C MET A 1 41.88 5.10 -15.39
N TRP A 2 40.94 4.19 -15.17
CA TRP A 2 40.18 3.28 -16.05
C TRP A 2 38.67 3.54 -15.88
N ARG A 3 37.83 3.10 -16.83
CA ARG A 3 36.36 3.02 -16.66
C ARG A 3 35.97 1.57 -16.38
N ARG A 4 34.90 1.35 -15.59
CA ARG A 4 34.10 0.11 -15.64
C ARG A 4 32.66 0.45 -15.99
N THR A 5 32.22 -0.01 -17.15
CA THR A 5 30.83 0.04 -17.63
C THR A 5 30.19 -1.32 -17.42
N HIS A 6 28.99 -1.38 -16.85
CA HIS A 6 28.18 -2.60 -16.84
C HIS A 6 27.26 -2.62 -18.06
N THR A 7 27.39 -3.67 -18.87
CA THR A 7 26.68 -3.83 -20.15
C THR A 7 25.34 -4.52 -19.95
N ILE A 8 24.31 -4.06 -20.65
CA ILE A 8 22.98 -4.68 -20.65
C ILE A 8 23.00 -5.93 -21.54
N ALA A 9 22.61 -7.08 -21.00
CA ALA A 9 22.44 -8.32 -21.75
C ALA A 9 20.98 -8.48 -22.22
N GLY A 10 20.73 -8.26 -23.51
CA GLY A 10 19.42 -8.50 -24.13
C GLY A 10 19.34 -9.91 -24.74
N VAL A 11 18.34 -10.70 -24.34
CA VAL A 11 18.08 -12.02 -24.91
C VAL A 11 16.97 -11.95 -25.97
N ARG A 12 17.23 -12.51 -27.15
CA ARG A 12 16.30 -12.76 -28.26
C ARG A 12 16.60 -14.13 -28.86
N LEU A 13 15.73 -14.57 -29.80
CA LEU A 13 15.74 -15.79 -30.64
C LEU A 13 14.72 -16.86 -30.17
N PRO A 14 14.21 -17.71 -31.08
CA PRO A 14 13.58 -17.30 -32.33
C PRO A 14 12.27 -18.07 -32.64
N CYS A 15 11.41 -17.51 -33.50
CA CYS A 15 10.33 -18.29 -34.14
C CYS A 15 10.89 -19.16 -35.27
N ARG A 16 10.35 -20.37 -35.45
CA ARG A 16 10.60 -21.22 -36.64
C ARG A 16 9.36 -22.04 -36.97
N GLY A 17 9.01 -22.11 -38.25
CA GLY A 17 7.86 -22.89 -38.75
C GLY A 17 8.25 -23.84 -39.88
N SER A 18 7.56 -24.98 -39.95
CA SER A 18 7.51 -25.97 -41.03
C SER A 18 6.34 -26.92 -40.69
N SER A 19 5.36 -27.33 -41.50
CA SER A 19 5.15 -27.44 -42.96
C SER A 19 5.48 -28.82 -43.58
N GLY A 20 4.44 -29.61 -43.86
CA GLY A 20 4.44 -30.70 -44.84
C GLY A 20 4.61 -32.13 -44.31
N GLY A 21 3.67 -33.01 -44.65
CA GLY A 21 3.73 -34.46 -44.40
C GLY A 21 2.43 -35.14 -44.86
N SER A 22 2.51 -35.98 -45.90
CA SER A 22 1.34 -36.52 -46.61
C SER A 22 0.96 -37.95 -46.19
N GLY A 23 -0.31 -38.32 -46.34
CA GLY A 23 -0.82 -39.70 -46.26
C GLY A 23 -2.10 -39.85 -47.08
N LEU A 24 -2.29 -41.01 -47.74
CA LEU A 24 -3.37 -41.32 -48.70
C LEU A 24 -3.90 -42.76 -48.45
N VAL A 25 -4.85 -43.21 -49.28
CA VAL A 25 -5.54 -44.53 -49.32
C VAL A 25 -6.75 -44.60 -48.36
N VAL A 26 -8.05 -44.67 -48.73
CA VAL A 26 -8.85 -45.29 -49.84
C VAL A 26 -9.51 -46.62 -49.44
N ILE A 27 -10.83 -46.74 -49.67
CA ILE A 27 -11.76 -47.90 -49.79
C ILE A 27 -13.20 -47.34 -49.51
N THR A 28 -14.17 -47.19 -50.45
CA THR A 28 -15.01 -48.14 -51.25
C THR A 28 -15.93 -49.04 -50.41
N ASP A 29 -17.23 -49.29 -50.65
CA ASP A 29 -18.36 -48.71 -51.46
C ASP A 29 -19.69 -49.09 -50.71
N ALA A 30 -20.95 -49.29 -51.18
CA ALA A 30 -21.69 -49.35 -52.47
C ALA A 30 -23.23 -49.19 -52.13
N SER A 31 -24.13 -48.53 -52.88
CA SER A 31 -24.84 -48.86 -54.16
C SER A 31 -26.38 -49.15 -54.01
N HIS A 32 -27.14 -49.06 -55.12
CA HIS A 32 -28.52 -49.57 -55.42
C HIS A 32 -29.85 -48.76 -55.23
N THR A 33 -30.27 -48.04 -56.30
CA THR A 33 -31.69 -47.94 -56.84
C THR A 33 -32.80 -47.28 -55.97
N ARG A 34 -34.07 -46.98 -56.37
CA ARG A 34 -34.95 -47.04 -57.60
C ARG A 34 -35.59 -45.63 -57.85
N VAL A 35 -36.29 -45.18 -58.91
CA VAL A 35 -37.09 -45.73 -60.07
C VAL A 35 -38.59 -46.02 -59.75
N SER A 36 -39.63 -45.43 -60.38
CA SER A 36 -39.81 -44.32 -61.36
C SER A 36 -41.30 -43.88 -61.51
N THR A 37 -41.59 -42.87 -62.36
CA THR A 37 -42.87 -42.58 -63.10
C THR A 37 -44.19 -42.35 -62.30
N SER A 38 -44.84 -41.15 -62.26
CA SER A 38 -45.52 -40.30 -63.31
C SER A 38 -47.01 -40.68 -63.57
N PRO A 39 -47.92 -39.86 -64.21
CA PRO A 39 -47.71 -38.60 -64.98
C PRO A 39 -48.83 -37.51 -64.85
N SER A 40 -48.83 -36.55 -65.82
CA SER A 40 -49.93 -35.65 -66.30
C SER A 40 -50.00 -34.22 -65.69
N SER A 41 -50.30 -33.14 -66.45
CA SER A 41 -50.59 -32.96 -67.91
C SER A 41 -50.28 -31.54 -68.43
N SER A 42 -50.15 -31.40 -69.77
CA SER A 42 -50.49 -30.21 -70.62
C SER A 42 -49.80 -28.84 -70.45
N LEU A 43 -49.55 -27.99 -71.47
CA LEU A 43 -49.52 -28.08 -72.95
C LEU A 43 -48.66 -26.90 -73.53
N PHE A 44 -48.31 -26.98 -74.83
CA PHE A 44 -47.62 -26.05 -75.78
C PHE A 44 -47.54 -24.51 -75.48
N THR A 45 -46.55 -23.75 -75.99
CA THR A 45 -46.11 -23.61 -77.41
C THR A 45 -44.62 -23.25 -77.60
N SER A 46 -44.12 -23.21 -78.87
CA SER A 46 -42.68 -23.10 -79.18
C SER A 46 -42.33 -22.49 -80.56
N ARG A 47 -41.09 -21.95 -80.67
CA ARG A 47 -40.31 -21.64 -81.90
C ARG A 47 -40.87 -20.52 -82.82
N ARG A 48 -40.11 -19.88 -83.74
CA ARG A 48 -38.84 -20.17 -84.46
C ARG A 48 -37.86 -18.96 -84.41
N TYR A 49 -36.53 -19.14 -84.41
CA TYR A 49 -35.55 -18.96 -85.55
C TYR A 49 -35.86 -17.82 -86.55
N ALA A 50 -34.92 -17.07 -87.14
CA ALA A 50 -33.45 -16.82 -87.00
C ALA A 50 -33.11 -15.61 -87.93
N GLY A 51 -31.94 -14.95 -87.97
CA GLY A 51 -30.64 -15.09 -87.28
C GLY A 51 -29.60 -14.13 -87.93
N ILE A 52 -28.31 -14.49 -87.89
CA ILE A 52 -27.14 -13.79 -88.50
C ILE A 52 -26.60 -12.58 -87.73
N ASN A 53 -25.27 -12.41 -87.77
CA ASN A 53 -24.47 -11.52 -86.92
C ASN A 53 -24.31 -10.09 -87.49
N LEU A 54 -24.02 -9.11 -86.62
CA LEU A 54 -22.71 -8.45 -86.58
C LEU A 54 -22.54 -7.63 -85.26
N LEU A 55 -21.35 -7.05 -85.06
CA LEU A 55 -20.87 -6.56 -83.75
C LEU A 55 -21.32 -5.13 -83.38
N SER A 56 -21.21 -4.84 -82.06
CA SER A 56 -21.46 -3.54 -81.39
C SER A 56 -22.95 -3.19 -81.15
N PRO A 57 -23.31 -2.44 -80.08
CA PRO A 57 -22.44 -1.66 -79.19
C PRO A 57 -22.38 -2.17 -77.72
N LEU A 58 -21.33 -2.91 -77.37
CA LEU A 58 -20.93 -3.13 -75.97
C LEU A 58 -20.39 -1.85 -75.28
N ALA A 59 -20.18 -0.77 -76.04
CA ALA A 59 -19.57 0.49 -75.60
C ALA A 59 -20.38 1.31 -74.57
N LYS A 60 -21.66 0.96 -74.29
CA LYS A 60 -22.50 1.67 -73.31
C LYS A 60 -22.53 1.08 -71.89
N LEU A 61 -21.83 -0.04 -71.64
CA LEU A 61 -21.80 -0.68 -70.30
C LEU A 61 -20.60 -0.30 -69.42
N GLY A 62 -19.64 0.48 -69.91
CA GLY A 62 -18.58 1.05 -69.07
C GLY A 62 -19.12 2.12 -68.12
N GLN A 63 -19.81 3.12 -68.68
CA GLN A 63 -20.29 4.30 -67.97
C GLN A 63 -21.17 3.99 -66.75
N SER A 64 -22.00 2.93 -66.78
CA SER A 64 -22.83 2.55 -65.63
C SER A 64 -22.04 1.91 -64.49
N ARG A 65 -20.97 1.18 -64.78
CA ARG A 65 -20.10 0.57 -63.76
C ARG A 65 -19.18 1.61 -63.13
N ASP A 66 -18.70 2.56 -63.93
CA ASP A 66 -17.87 3.66 -63.46
C ASP A 66 -18.71 4.67 -62.65
N LEU A 67 -19.92 5.01 -63.09
CA LEU A 67 -20.87 5.81 -62.29
C LEU A 67 -21.25 5.12 -60.97
N ALA A 68 -21.45 3.80 -60.97
CA ALA A 68 -21.70 3.05 -59.73
C ALA A 68 -20.47 3.03 -58.80
N ALA A 69 -19.26 2.97 -59.36
CA ALA A 69 -18.02 3.11 -58.60
C ALA A 69 -17.86 4.52 -58.02
N ASP A 70 -18.17 5.58 -58.78
CA ASP A 70 -18.05 6.96 -58.33
C ASP A 70 -19.14 7.34 -57.31
N LEU A 71 -20.37 6.82 -57.45
CA LEU A 71 -21.42 6.93 -56.43
C LEU A 71 -21.03 6.18 -55.14
N LYS A 72 -20.37 5.02 -55.24
CA LYS A 72 -19.84 4.29 -54.08
C LYS A 72 -18.65 5.02 -53.45
N ALA A 73 -17.74 5.59 -54.24
CA ALA A 73 -16.62 6.39 -53.79
C ALA A 73 -17.06 7.76 -53.23
N GLY A 74 -18.16 8.34 -53.72
CA GLY A 74 -18.81 9.53 -53.19
C GLY A 74 -19.48 9.24 -51.85
N ARG A 75 -20.24 8.14 -51.74
CA ARG A 75 -20.78 7.69 -50.45
C ARG A 75 -19.67 7.33 -49.45
N GLN A 76 -18.55 6.77 -49.90
CA GLN A 76 -17.37 6.53 -49.05
C GLN A 76 -16.65 7.83 -48.65
N ARG A 77 -16.57 8.83 -49.53
CA ARG A 77 -16.08 10.18 -49.21
C ARG A 77 -16.96 10.84 -48.15
N ASN A 78 -18.27 10.97 -48.38
CA ASN A 78 -19.22 11.51 -47.41
C ASN A 78 -19.15 10.78 -46.06
N ASN A 79 -19.16 9.43 -46.05
CA ASN A 79 -19.04 8.67 -44.80
C ASN A 79 -17.70 8.92 -44.09
N ARG A 80 -16.59 9.05 -44.83
CA ARG A 80 -15.27 9.35 -44.26
C ARG A 80 -15.18 10.80 -43.75
N GLU A 81 -15.82 11.75 -44.42
CA GLU A 81 -15.90 13.16 -44.00
C GLU A 81 -16.79 13.30 -42.77
N ILE A 82 -17.90 12.54 -42.69
CA ILE A 82 -18.73 12.43 -41.49
C ILE A 82 -17.92 11.86 -40.31
N VAL A 83 -17.23 10.71 -40.49
CA VAL A 83 -16.37 10.12 -39.45
C VAL A 83 -15.24 11.08 -39.04
N ALA A 84 -14.54 11.69 -39.99
CA ALA A 84 -13.48 12.67 -39.70
C ALA A 84 -14.04 13.93 -39.02
N SER A 85 -15.29 14.32 -39.27
CA SER A 85 -15.95 15.42 -38.55
C SER A 85 -16.26 15.05 -37.10
N PHE A 86 -16.67 13.80 -36.82
CA PHE A 86 -16.82 13.30 -35.45
C PHE A 86 -15.48 13.19 -34.72
N GLU A 87 -14.41 12.67 -35.35
CA GLU A 87 -13.05 12.68 -34.79
C GLU A 87 -12.57 14.11 -34.50
N LYS A 88 -12.88 15.06 -35.39
CA LYS A 88 -12.56 16.48 -35.22
C LYS A 88 -13.36 17.14 -34.09
N ILE A 89 -14.61 16.78 -33.88
CA ILE A 89 -15.42 17.23 -32.74
C ILE A 89 -14.82 16.68 -31.43
N GLN A 90 -14.60 15.36 -31.35
CA GLN A 90 -14.02 14.71 -30.16
C GLN A 90 -12.64 15.27 -29.76
N THR A 91 -11.84 15.74 -30.74
CA THR A 91 -10.54 16.39 -30.50
C THR A 91 -10.65 17.89 -30.22
N MET A 92 -11.64 18.61 -30.78
CA MET A 92 -11.90 20.00 -30.40
C MET A 92 -12.47 20.12 -28.98
N ASP A 93 -13.36 19.21 -28.58
CA ASP A 93 -13.88 19.13 -27.21
C ASP A 93 -12.76 18.82 -26.21
N GLU A 94 -11.85 17.89 -26.54
CA GLU A 94 -10.66 17.61 -25.73
C GLU A 94 -9.78 18.85 -25.53
N ILE A 95 -9.55 19.61 -26.61
CA ILE A 95 -8.80 20.86 -26.56
C ILE A 95 -9.53 21.93 -25.74
N HIS A 96 -10.87 21.91 -25.70
CA HIS A 96 -11.68 22.80 -24.87
C HIS A 96 -11.56 22.46 -23.37
N TYR A 97 -11.86 21.21 -22.98
CA TYR A 97 -11.73 20.72 -21.60
C TYR A 97 -10.31 20.92 -21.03
N ARG A 98 -9.27 20.70 -21.84
CA ARG A 98 -7.87 20.93 -21.45
C ARG A 98 -7.49 22.41 -21.29
N LYS A 99 -8.23 23.35 -21.89
CA LYS A 99 -7.95 24.81 -21.84
C LYS A 99 -8.75 25.55 -20.77
N THR A 100 -9.92 25.05 -20.38
CA THR A 100 -10.69 25.63 -19.27
C THR A 100 -10.00 25.45 -17.92
N LYS A 101 -9.83 26.55 -17.16
CA LYS A 101 -9.31 26.51 -15.77
C LYS A 101 -10.21 25.74 -14.79
N ARG A 102 -11.50 25.57 -15.14
CA ARG A 102 -12.53 24.90 -14.34
C ARG A 102 -13.39 23.99 -15.23
N PRO A 103 -12.88 22.83 -15.67
CA PRO A 103 -13.57 21.99 -16.67
C PRO A 103 -14.91 21.42 -16.18
N TRP A 104 -15.17 21.42 -14.86
CA TRP A 104 -16.45 21.00 -14.28
C TRP A 104 -17.60 22.00 -14.50
N GLU A 105 -17.31 23.28 -14.77
CA GLU A 105 -18.33 24.30 -15.07
C GLU A 105 -18.96 24.11 -16.47
N LEU A 106 -18.34 23.28 -17.31
CA LEU A 106 -18.86 22.87 -18.61
C LEU A 106 -19.99 21.82 -18.52
N VAL A 107 -20.18 21.19 -17.35
CA VAL A 107 -21.19 20.14 -17.17
C VAL A 107 -22.53 20.79 -16.80
N PRO A 108 -23.56 20.79 -17.69
CA PRO A 108 -24.81 21.50 -17.45
C PRO A 108 -25.67 20.75 -16.43
N ARG A 109 -26.12 21.45 -15.38
CA ARG A 109 -27.10 20.91 -14.43
C ARG A 109 -28.52 21.05 -14.97
N TYR A 110 -29.10 19.95 -15.44
CA TYR A 110 -30.52 19.92 -15.84
C TYR A 110 -31.44 19.85 -14.61
N ALA A 111 -32.24 20.88 -14.36
CA ALA A 111 -33.10 20.98 -13.18
C ALA A 111 -34.12 19.83 -13.02
N LYS A 112 -34.47 19.13 -14.11
CA LYS A 112 -35.41 17.99 -14.13
C LYS A 112 -34.79 16.64 -14.51
N LYS A 113 -33.46 16.54 -14.71
CA LYS A 113 -32.83 15.27 -15.13
C LYS A 113 -31.67 14.90 -14.20
N ARG A 114 -31.70 13.66 -13.70
CA ARG A 114 -30.67 13.10 -12.81
C ARG A 114 -29.43 12.60 -13.56
N VAL A 115 -29.57 12.33 -14.85
CA VAL A 115 -28.49 11.84 -15.72
C VAL A 115 -27.97 12.96 -16.63
N THR A 116 -26.66 13.12 -16.69
CA THR A 116 -25.98 14.04 -17.61
C THR A 116 -24.93 13.26 -18.39
N ASP A 117 -25.28 12.86 -19.62
CA ASP A 117 -24.36 12.22 -20.55
C ASP A 117 -23.90 13.25 -21.60
N LEU A 118 -22.59 13.49 -21.65
CA LEU A 118 -21.93 14.39 -22.61
C LEU A 118 -21.12 13.64 -23.68
N VAL A 119 -21.21 12.31 -23.70
CA VAL A 119 -20.51 11.43 -24.66
C VAL A 119 -21.50 10.77 -25.62
N GLY A 120 -22.75 10.56 -25.20
CA GLY A 120 -23.76 9.82 -25.97
C GLY A 120 -23.56 8.30 -25.88
N ILE A 121 -23.15 7.82 -24.70
CA ILE A 121 -22.98 6.40 -24.39
C ILE A 121 -24.32 5.73 -24.08
N LEU A 122 -25.25 6.47 -23.46
CA LEU A 122 -26.54 5.92 -23.02
C LEU A 122 -27.58 5.91 -24.13
N SER A 123 -28.29 4.79 -24.27
CA SER A 123 -29.53 4.77 -25.07
C SER A 123 -30.64 5.58 -24.37
N SER A 124 -31.67 5.97 -25.10
CA SER A 124 -32.84 6.65 -24.53
C SER A 124 -33.63 5.77 -23.55
N GLU A 125 -33.55 4.45 -23.70
CA GLU A 125 -34.24 3.46 -22.86
C GLU A 125 -33.47 3.24 -21.55
N ASP A 126 -32.18 2.88 -21.63
CA ASP A 126 -31.28 2.74 -20.47
C ASP A 126 -31.25 4.03 -19.62
N ARG A 127 -31.27 5.20 -20.28
CA ARG A 127 -31.32 6.50 -19.59
C ARG A 127 -32.61 6.67 -18.80
N MET A 128 -33.76 6.30 -19.37
CA MET A 128 -35.07 6.41 -18.70
C MET A 128 -35.13 5.43 -17.52
N GLU A 129 -34.58 4.22 -17.67
CA GLU A 129 -34.44 3.25 -16.59
C GLU A 129 -33.56 3.79 -15.44
N ILE A 130 -32.42 4.41 -15.75
CA ILE A 130 -31.55 5.05 -14.74
C ILE A 130 -32.26 6.22 -14.05
N GLU A 131 -32.93 7.11 -14.81
CA GLU A 131 -33.68 8.23 -14.21
C GLU A 131 -34.80 7.71 -13.29
N GLN A 132 -35.54 6.67 -13.69
CA GLN A 132 -36.55 6.00 -12.86
C GLN A 132 -35.96 5.31 -11.62
N ALA A 133 -34.85 4.59 -11.74
CA ALA A 133 -34.20 3.91 -10.62
C ALA A 133 -33.67 4.91 -9.57
N ILE A 134 -33.19 6.08 -10.01
CA ILE A 134 -32.77 7.16 -9.12
C ILE A 134 -33.98 7.76 -8.37
N ASP A 135 -35.11 8.00 -9.03
CA ASP A 135 -36.31 8.55 -8.38
C ASP A 135 -36.95 7.54 -7.40
N GLN A 136 -36.90 6.24 -7.72
CA GLN A 136 -37.26 5.16 -6.77
C GLN A 136 -36.31 5.14 -5.57
N MET A 137 -34.99 5.29 -5.77
CA MET A 137 -34.05 5.38 -4.66
C MET A 137 -34.23 6.67 -3.85
N GLN A 138 -34.58 7.80 -4.47
CA GLN A 138 -34.84 9.04 -3.74
C GLN A 138 -36.07 8.90 -2.83
N SER A 139 -37.16 8.30 -3.33
CA SER A 139 -38.40 8.12 -2.56
C SER A 139 -38.27 7.06 -1.46
N LEU A 140 -37.61 5.92 -1.73
CA LEU A 140 -37.42 4.85 -0.76
C LEU A 140 -36.27 5.12 0.24
N CYS A 141 -35.18 5.73 -0.22
CA CYS A 141 -33.94 5.86 0.53
C CYS A 141 -33.54 7.32 0.88
N LYS A 142 -34.37 8.33 0.58
CA LYS A 142 -34.14 9.74 0.96
C LYS A 142 -32.74 10.26 0.56
N THR A 143 -32.28 9.81 -0.61
CA THR A 143 -30.90 9.98 -1.12
C THR A 143 -30.93 10.55 -2.53
N ASP A 144 -30.25 11.66 -2.74
CA ASP A 144 -30.22 12.38 -4.02
C ASP A 144 -29.02 11.92 -4.85
N MET A 145 -29.25 11.07 -5.86
CA MET A 145 -28.21 10.62 -6.78
C MET A 145 -28.23 11.41 -8.10
N TYR A 146 -27.03 11.64 -8.65
CA TYR A 146 -26.81 12.06 -10.03
C TYR A 146 -25.81 11.12 -10.72
N VAL A 147 -25.98 10.95 -12.03
CA VAL A 147 -25.03 10.22 -12.91
C VAL A 147 -24.49 11.19 -13.94
N VAL A 148 -23.17 11.27 -14.05
CA VAL A 148 -22.46 12.20 -14.94
C VAL A 148 -21.44 11.41 -15.77
N ILE A 149 -21.56 11.47 -17.09
CA ILE A 149 -20.66 10.81 -18.05
C ILE A 149 -19.96 11.90 -18.86
N VAL A 150 -18.62 11.96 -18.77
CA VAL A 150 -17.79 12.97 -19.43
C VAL A 150 -16.73 12.35 -20.34
N PRO A 151 -16.36 13.03 -21.44
CA PRO A 151 -15.30 12.53 -22.33
C PRO A 151 -13.90 12.63 -21.71
N THR A 152 -13.68 13.58 -20.80
CA THR A 152 -12.41 13.76 -20.05
C THR A 152 -12.60 14.70 -18.86
N VAL A 153 -11.70 14.62 -17.87
CA VAL A 153 -11.57 15.58 -16.75
C VAL A 153 -10.39 16.57 -16.93
N GLY A 154 -9.73 16.54 -18.09
CA GLY A 154 -8.63 17.43 -18.45
C GLY A 154 -7.36 17.20 -17.61
N TYR A 155 -6.80 18.27 -17.04
CA TYR A 155 -5.61 18.22 -16.18
C TYR A 155 -5.93 18.03 -14.69
N THR A 156 -7.18 17.71 -14.34
CA THR A 156 -7.63 17.54 -12.94
C THR A 156 -7.74 16.06 -12.58
N THR A 157 -7.66 15.71 -11.29
CA THR A 157 -7.90 14.31 -10.89
C THR A 157 -9.41 14.01 -10.95
N PRO A 158 -9.84 12.81 -11.40
CA PRO A 158 -11.26 12.47 -11.47
C PRO A 158 -12.02 12.67 -10.16
N LYS A 159 -11.38 12.40 -9.02
CA LYS A 159 -11.96 12.64 -7.68
C LYS A 159 -12.13 14.14 -7.35
N ALA A 160 -11.18 15.00 -7.74
CA ALA A 160 -11.31 16.45 -7.55
C ALA A 160 -12.39 17.04 -8.48
N PHE A 161 -12.47 16.56 -9.71
CA PHE A 161 -13.51 16.93 -10.68
C PHE A 161 -14.92 16.51 -10.22
N ALA A 162 -15.07 15.27 -9.74
CA ALA A 162 -16.34 14.81 -9.19
C ALA A 162 -16.75 15.62 -7.94
N ASN A 163 -15.81 15.89 -7.02
CA ASN A 163 -16.06 16.73 -5.85
C ASN A 163 -16.50 18.15 -6.24
N SER A 164 -15.87 18.79 -7.23
CA SER A 164 -16.26 20.16 -7.63
C SER A 164 -17.65 20.22 -8.26
N ILE A 165 -18.07 19.19 -9.00
CA ILE A 165 -19.48 19.04 -9.43
C ILE A 165 -20.41 18.86 -8.23
N PHE A 166 -20.05 17.97 -7.28
CA PHE A 166 -20.84 17.67 -6.10
C PHE A 166 -21.15 18.93 -5.26
N PHE A 167 -20.12 19.75 -5.01
CA PHE A 167 -20.27 21.02 -4.29
C PHE A 167 -21.02 22.08 -5.11
N ASN A 168 -20.67 22.28 -6.40
CA ASN A 168 -21.34 23.27 -7.24
C ASN A 168 -22.84 22.97 -7.45
N TRP A 169 -23.25 21.71 -7.35
CA TRP A 169 -24.65 21.30 -7.48
C TRP A 169 -25.35 21.12 -6.13
N ALA A 170 -24.67 21.35 -4.99
CA ALA A 170 -25.23 21.19 -3.64
C ALA A 170 -25.97 19.85 -3.44
N ILE A 171 -25.35 18.75 -3.88
CA ILE A 171 -26.05 17.46 -4.02
C ILE A 171 -26.42 16.89 -2.63
N GLY A 172 -27.72 16.74 -2.38
CA GLY A 172 -28.27 16.22 -1.12
C GLY A 172 -28.23 17.19 0.06
N GLU A 173 -27.93 18.48 -0.15
CA GLU A 173 -28.09 19.51 0.89
C GLU A 173 -29.57 19.77 1.22
N PRO A 174 -29.92 20.14 2.47
CA PRO A 174 -29.04 20.33 3.63
C PRO A 174 -28.70 19.03 4.38
N ASN A 175 -29.31 17.90 4.00
CA ASN A 175 -29.22 16.63 4.75
C ASN A 175 -27.86 15.93 4.63
N GLY A 176 -27.10 16.21 3.56
CA GLY A 176 -25.84 15.55 3.22
C GLY A 176 -25.98 14.18 2.55
N ASN A 177 -27.20 13.79 2.15
CA ASN A 177 -27.52 12.48 1.57
C ASN A 177 -27.33 12.46 0.04
N GLY A 178 -26.23 13.03 -0.45
CA GLY A 178 -25.95 13.13 -1.88
C GLY A 178 -25.09 12.00 -2.42
N LEU A 179 -25.37 11.52 -3.63
CA LEU A 179 -24.50 10.62 -4.39
C LEU A 179 -24.22 11.21 -5.78
N LEU A 180 -22.99 11.07 -6.26
CA LEU A 180 -22.59 11.42 -7.62
C LEU A 180 -21.74 10.30 -8.21
N LEU A 181 -22.26 9.61 -9.22
CA LEU A 181 -21.50 8.67 -10.04
C LEU A 181 -20.90 9.42 -11.24
N LEU A 182 -19.57 9.56 -11.26
CA LEU A 182 -18.83 10.07 -12.41
C LEU A 182 -18.23 8.90 -13.21
N ILE A 183 -18.45 8.91 -14.52
CA ILE A 183 -17.78 8.04 -15.48
C ILE A 183 -16.98 8.92 -16.44
N ALA A 184 -15.65 8.78 -16.43
CA ALA A 184 -14.75 9.56 -17.27
C ALA A 184 -14.14 8.66 -18.36
N GLN A 185 -14.50 8.91 -19.62
CA GLN A 185 -14.29 7.97 -20.71
C GLN A 185 -12.80 7.77 -21.05
N ARG A 186 -12.04 8.84 -21.29
CA ARG A 186 -10.62 8.77 -21.70
C ARG A 186 -9.71 8.27 -20.58
N GLU A 187 -10.01 8.65 -19.34
CA GLU A 187 -9.29 8.22 -18.15
C GLU A 187 -9.65 6.77 -17.76
N ALA A 188 -10.71 6.19 -18.35
CA ALA A 188 -11.26 4.88 -18.06
C ALA A 188 -11.61 4.66 -16.57
N THR A 189 -11.87 5.74 -15.83
CA THR A 189 -12.17 5.72 -14.40
C THR A 189 -13.66 5.92 -14.12
N VAL A 190 -14.18 5.09 -13.22
CA VAL A 190 -15.44 5.34 -12.51
C VAL A 190 -15.10 5.89 -11.12
N GLN A 191 -15.85 6.88 -10.65
CA GLN A 191 -15.75 7.43 -9.30
C GLN A 191 -17.15 7.61 -8.71
N LEU A 192 -17.35 7.18 -7.46
CA LEU A 192 -18.55 7.49 -6.68
C LEU A 192 -18.15 8.48 -5.58
N ILE A 193 -18.79 9.65 -5.58
CA ILE A 193 -18.68 10.63 -4.49
C ILE A 193 -19.94 10.54 -3.65
N SER A 194 -19.74 10.43 -2.35
CA SER A 194 -20.78 10.32 -1.33
C SER A 194 -20.73 11.54 -0.41
N GLY A 195 -21.91 12.10 -0.12
CA GLY A 195 -22.05 13.18 0.84
C GLY A 195 -21.76 12.73 2.26
N LEU A 196 -21.32 13.66 3.11
CA LEU A 196 -20.87 13.42 4.49
C LEU A 196 -21.78 12.47 5.29
N SER A 197 -23.10 12.61 5.15
CA SER A 197 -24.09 11.80 5.88
C SER A 197 -24.03 10.31 5.57
N ILE A 198 -23.58 9.94 4.37
CA ILE A 198 -23.58 8.57 3.85
C ILE A 198 -22.20 8.05 3.41
N GLU A 199 -21.13 8.86 3.57
CA GLU A 199 -19.72 8.54 3.25
C GLU A 199 -19.29 7.14 3.73
N GLU A 200 -19.65 6.78 4.98
CA GLU A 200 -19.33 5.50 5.62
C GLU A 200 -19.90 4.26 4.91
N TYR A 201 -20.99 4.41 4.14
CA TYR A 201 -21.71 3.32 3.50
C TYR A 201 -21.33 3.13 2.02
N PHE A 202 -20.61 4.10 1.44
CA PHE A 202 -20.21 4.15 0.03
C PHE A 202 -18.72 4.47 -0.10
N ASP A 203 -17.89 3.60 0.46
CA ASP A 203 -16.43 3.63 0.35
C ASP A 203 -15.92 2.88 -0.90
N ASN A 204 -14.67 3.11 -1.28
CA ASN A 204 -13.98 2.43 -2.38
C ASN A 204 -14.08 0.90 -2.27
N HIS A 205 -14.12 0.34 -1.05
CA HIS A 205 -14.25 -1.10 -0.82
C HIS A 205 -15.54 -1.71 -1.41
N PHE A 206 -16.62 -0.92 -1.56
CA PHE A 206 -17.83 -1.33 -2.28
C PHE A 206 -17.72 -1.07 -3.79
N LEU A 207 -17.17 0.09 -4.19
CA LEU A 207 -17.11 0.48 -5.60
C LEU A 207 -16.15 -0.38 -6.43
N GLU A 208 -14.98 -0.73 -5.89
CA GLU A 208 -13.94 -1.46 -6.64
C GLU A 208 -14.38 -2.87 -7.07
N PRO A 209 -15.02 -3.70 -6.22
CA PRO A 209 -15.64 -4.96 -6.65
C PRO A 209 -16.76 -4.73 -7.66
N ALA A 210 -17.71 -3.83 -7.39
CA ALA A 210 -18.85 -3.58 -8.28
C ALA A 210 -18.41 -3.16 -9.70
N VAL A 211 -17.40 -2.29 -9.81
CA VAL A 211 -16.84 -1.89 -11.10
C VAL A 211 -16.08 -3.05 -11.77
N ARG A 212 -15.36 -3.87 -11.01
CA ARG A 212 -14.57 -4.99 -11.55
C ARG A 212 -15.42 -6.17 -12.03
N GLU A 213 -16.48 -6.50 -11.30
CA GLU A 213 -17.29 -7.70 -11.49
C GLU A 213 -18.53 -7.46 -12.35
N VAL A 214 -19.12 -6.26 -12.31
CA VAL A 214 -20.35 -5.92 -13.07
C VAL A 214 -20.04 -5.00 -14.26
N PHE A 215 -19.37 -3.87 -14.03
CA PHE A 215 -19.20 -2.84 -15.05
C PHE A 215 -18.17 -3.23 -16.13
N GLN A 216 -16.97 -3.66 -15.73
CA GLN A 216 -15.89 -4.00 -16.65
C GLN A 216 -16.21 -5.11 -17.68
N PRO A 217 -16.85 -6.25 -17.37
CA PRO A 217 -17.18 -7.25 -18.39
C PRO A 217 -18.17 -6.72 -19.43
N LEU A 218 -19.24 -6.04 -19.01
CA LEU A 218 -20.24 -5.48 -19.93
C LEU A 218 -19.66 -4.40 -20.86
N VAL A 219 -18.69 -3.60 -20.38
CA VAL A 219 -17.93 -2.67 -21.24
C VAL A 219 -17.05 -3.42 -22.25
N ARG A 220 -16.41 -4.55 -21.86
CA ARG A 220 -15.61 -5.38 -22.78
C ARG A 220 -16.46 -6.08 -23.84
N GLU A 221 -17.72 -6.39 -23.54
CA GLU A 221 -18.73 -6.87 -24.51
C GLU A 221 -19.23 -5.78 -25.47
N GLY A 222 -18.82 -4.52 -25.29
CA GLY A 222 -19.30 -3.40 -26.10
C GLY A 222 -20.68 -2.88 -25.68
N LYS A 223 -21.14 -3.15 -24.45
CA LYS A 223 -22.44 -2.71 -23.90
C LYS A 223 -22.29 -1.70 -22.74
N PRO A 224 -21.61 -0.56 -22.93
CA PRO A 224 -21.35 0.40 -21.85
C PRO A 224 -22.62 1.07 -21.28
N SER A 225 -23.70 1.14 -22.08
CA SER A 225 -25.00 1.65 -21.63
C SER A 225 -25.59 0.74 -20.54
N GLN A 226 -25.79 -0.55 -20.87
CA GLN A 226 -26.23 -1.59 -19.93
C GLN A 226 -25.28 -1.74 -18.73
N ALA A 227 -23.97 -1.61 -18.93
CA ALA A 227 -23.00 -1.60 -17.83
C ALA A 227 -23.29 -0.50 -16.80
N THR A 228 -23.67 0.69 -17.27
CA THR A 228 -24.01 1.84 -16.42
C THR A 228 -25.32 1.59 -15.66
N VAL A 229 -26.34 1.04 -16.33
CA VAL A 229 -27.62 0.62 -15.69
C VAL A 229 -27.35 -0.35 -14.54
N GLN A 230 -26.60 -1.43 -14.79
CA GLN A 230 -26.31 -2.45 -13.78
C GLN A 230 -25.48 -1.91 -12.60
N LEU A 231 -24.57 -0.97 -12.84
CA LEU A 231 -23.83 -0.29 -11.78
C LEU A 231 -24.73 0.62 -10.93
N VAL A 232 -25.69 1.32 -11.53
CA VAL A 232 -26.69 2.12 -10.80
C VAL A 232 -27.58 1.21 -9.94
N TYR A 233 -28.02 0.06 -10.46
CA TYR A 233 -28.76 -0.92 -9.65
C TYR A 233 -27.94 -1.48 -8.48
N ALA A 234 -26.64 -1.73 -8.65
CA ALA A 234 -25.77 -2.13 -7.54
C ALA A 234 -25.69 -1.05 -6.44
N ILE A 235 -25.58 0.22 -6.83
CA ILE A 235 -25.58 1.38 -5.90
C ILE A 235 -26.94 1.52 -5.20
N ALA A 236 -28.05 1.40 -5.94
CA ALA A 236 -29.40 1.47 -5.38
C ALA A 236 -29.70 0.34 -4.39
N ARG A 237 -29.22 -0.87 -4.69
CA ARG A 237 -29.29 -2.02 -3.77
C ARG A 237 -28.47 -1.77 -2.50
N GLN A 238 -27.24 -1.28 -2.61
CA GLN A 238 -26.41 -0.90 -1.46
C GLN A 238 -27.07 0.19 -0.60
N ALA A 239 -27.71 1.19 -1.22
CA ALA A 239 -28.51 2.18 -0.52
C ALA A 239 -29.66 1.53 0.27
N GLN A 240 -30.43 0.65 -0.36
CA GLN A 240 -31.57 -0.02 0.27
C GLN A 240 -31.17 -0.95 1.43
N GLU A 241 -30.08 -1.72 1.28
CA GLU A 241 -29.56 -2.61 2.33
C GLU A 241 -28.96 -1.82 3.51
N MET A 242 -28.36 -0.65 3.26
CA MET A 242 -27.77 0.20 4.30
C MET A 242 -28.75 1.22 4.90
N HIS A 243 -29.88 1.55 4.25
CA HIS A 243 -30.86 2.54 4.71
C HIS A 243 -31.28 2.35 6.17
N ARG A 244 -31.63 1.11 6.54
CA ARG A 244 -32.00 0.76 7.92
C ARG A 244 -30.89 1.04 8.94
N LYS A 245 -29.62 0.96 8.54
CA LYS A 245 -28.44 1.20 9.38
C LYS A 245 -28.06 2.68 9.48
N TRP A 246 -28.48 3.53 8.54
CA TRP A 246 -28.31 4.97 8.66
C TRP A 246 -29.47 5.64 9.40
N GLU A 247 -30.70 5.12 9.30
CA GLU A 247 -31.84 5.61 10.09
C GLU A 247 -31.79 5.17 11.56
N GLY A 248 -31.35 3.94 11.86
CA GLY A 248 -31.29 3.38 13.21
C GLY A 248 -30.21 3.95 14.14
N GLY A 249 -29.76 5.19 13.92
CA GLY A 249 -28.75 5.86 14.75
C GLY A 249 -29.37 6.70 15.86
N LEU A 250 -28.80 6.66 17.08
CA LEU A 250 -29.21 7.49 18.23
C LEU A 250 -29.10 9.01 17.97
N LEU A 251 -28.34 9.42 16.96
CA LEU A 251 -28.17 10.81 16.52
C LEU A 251 -28.44 10.91 15.02
N ALA A 252 -29.15 11.97 14.62
CA ALA A 252 -29.36 12.32 13.22
C ALA A 252 -28.02 12.44 12.47
N LEU A 253 -28.00 11.98 11.21
CA LEU A 253 -26.80 11.87 10.37
C LEU A 253 -25.88 13.12 10.36
N PRO A 254 -26.35 14.36 10.16
CA PRO A 254 -25.48 15.54 10.18
C PRO A 254 -24.84 15.82 11.56
N VAL A 255 -25.46 15.37 12.66
CA VAL A 255 -24.89 15.49 14.02
C VAL A 255 -23.88 14.38 14.28
N ARG A 256 -24.23 13.13 13.95
CA ARG A 256 -23.35 11.95 14.07
C ARG A 256 -22.01 12.16 13.38
N ASN A 257 -22.01 12.77 12.19
CA ASN A 257 -20.76 13.02 11.46
C ASN A 257 -19.93 14.21 11.98
N LYS A 258 -20.55 15.26 12.53
CA LYS A 258 -19.80 16.31 13.25
C LYS A 258 -19.08 15.73 14.48
N VAL A 259 -19.76 14.88 15.26
CA VAL A 259 -19.16 14.17 16.40
C VAL A 259 -18.03 13.23 15.95
N ARG A 260 -18.24 12.47 14.86
CA ARG A 260 -17.19 11.62 14.27
C ARG A 260 -15.97 12.41 13.78
N PHE A 261 -16.17 13.56 13.14
CA PHE A 261 -15.08 14.40 12.65
C PHE A 261 -14.25 14.94 13.82
N ALA A 262 -14.91 15.48 14.85
CA ALA A 262 -14.25 15.88 16.09
C ALA A 262 -13.47 14.71 16.73
N GLY A 263 -14.05 13.50 16.76
CA GLY A 263 -13.38 12.28 17.22
C GLY A 263 -12.16 11.89 16.37
N LYS A 264 -12.22 12.03 15.03
CA LYS A 264 -11.05 11.86 14.14
C LYS A 264 -9.96 12.88 14.51
N THR A 265 -10.29 14.16 14.68
CA THR A 265 -9.33 15.23 15.04
C THR A 265 -8.69 14.99 16.42
N VAL A 266 -9.48 14.72 17.45
CA VAL A 266 -9.01 14.41 18.81
C VAL A 266 -8.08 13.19 18.81
N ARG A 267 -8.36 12.17 18.00
CA ARG A 267 -7.52 10.97 17.89
C ARG A 267 -6.16 11.23 17.22
N HIS A 268 -6.07 12.14 16.25
CA HIS A 268 -4.78 12.56 15.69
C HIS A 268 -4.02 13.41 16.72
N GLY A 269 -4.69 14.36 17.37
CA GLY A 269 -4.11 15.15 18.47
C GLY A 269 -3.50 14.29 19.58
N LEU A 270 -4.23 13.28 20.07
CA LEU A 270 -3.76 12.35 21.10
C LEU A 270 -2.67 11.37 20.66
N LYS A 271 -2.46 11.14 19.35
CA LYS A 271 -1.45 10.22 18.84
C LYS A 271 -0.19 10.91 18.30
N GLU A 272 -0.34 11.95 17.50
CA GLU A 272 0.77 12.53 16.73
C GLU A 272 1.51 13.61 17.52
N VAL A 273 0.79 14.45 18.27
CA VAL A 273 1.37 15.51 19.10
C VAL A 273 2.36 14.98 20.16
N PRO A 274 2.10 13.90 20.93
CA PRO A 274 3.09 13.41 21.89
C PRO A 274 4.41 12.97 21.22
N TYR A 275 4.38 12.35 20.02
CA TYR A 275 5.62 12.01 19.31
C TYR A 275 6.41 13.25 18.87
N LEU A 276 5.73 14.33 18.47
CA LEU A 276 6.39 15.60 18.17
C LEU A 276 7.04 16.22 19.43
N VAL A 277 6.36 16.18 20.58
CA VAL A 277 6.89 16.67 21.86
C VAL A 277 8.10 15.84 22.31
N PHE A 278 8.01 14.50 22.27
CA PHE A 278 9.14 13.62 22.59
C PHE A 278 10.31 13.81 21.62
N GLY A 279 10.04 14.04 20.33
CA GLY A 279 11.06 14.37 19.34
C GLY A 279 11.81 15.65 19.66
N VAL A 280 11.09 16.75 19.96
CA VAL A 280 11.69 18.03 20.36
C VAL A 280 12.53 17.87 21.63
N LEU A 281 11.99 17.22 22.67
CA LEU A 281 12.74 16.97 23.91
C LEU A 281 14.02 16.18 23.66
N PHE A 282 13.95 15.10 22.87
CA PHE A 282 15.12 14.29 22.51
C PHE A 282 16.18 15.12 21.77
N PHE A 283 15.78 15.92 20.76
CA PHE A 283 16.71 16.78 20.05
C PHE A 283 17.34 17.84 20.97
N THR A 284 16.60 18.44 21.91
CA THR A 284 17.19 19.36 22.89
C THR A 284 18.18 18.69 23.85
N ALA A 285 17.91 17.45 24.28
CA ALA A 285 18.85 16.69 25.09
C ALA A 285 20.14 16.36 24.31
N CYS A 286 20.01 15.96 23.04
CA CYS A 286 21.14 15.68 22.16
C CYS A 286 21.98 16.95 21.86
N THR A 287 21.36 18.12 21.64
CA THR A 287 22.13 19.36 21.41
C THR A 287 22.83 19.85 22.67
N VAL A 288 22.19 19.79 23.85
CA VAL A 288 22.83 20.12 25.13
C VAL A 288 24.01 19.19 25.41
N TRP A 289 23.86 17.88 25.18
CA TRP A 289 24.95 16.92 25.32
C TRP A 289 26.10 17.19 24.35
N LEU A 290 25.81 17.47 23.08
CA LEU A 290 26.82 17.78 22.07
C LEU A 290 27.55 19.10 22.36
N VAL A 291 26.85 20.14 22.83
CA VAL A 291 27.46 21.41 23.25
C VAL A 291 28.37 21.21 24.47
N SER A 292 27.97 20.39 25.44
CA SER A 292 28.83 20.00 26.57
C SER A 292 30.11 19.30 26.10
N GLN A 293 29.99 18.35 25.16
CA GLN A 293 31.14 17.67 24.55
C GLN A 293 32.05 18.59 23.70
N LEU A 294 31.57 19.75 23.25
CA LEU A 294 32.39 20.79 22.59
C LEU A 294 33.07 21.70 23.61
N LEU A 295 32.40 22.06 24.71
CA LEU A 295 32.98 22.84 25.81
C LEU A 295 34.19 22.12 26.44
N ASP A 296 34.16 20.79 26.55
CA ASP A 296 35.31 19.95 26.96
C ASP A 296 36.59 20.19 26.14
N THR A 297 36.49 20.71 24.90
CA THR A 297 37.62 20.94 23.99
C THR A 297 38.21 22.36 24.09
N VAL A 298 37.58 23.25 24.87
CA VAL A 298 37.92 24.67 24.96
C VAL A 298 38.52 24.97 26.33
N CYS A 299 39.68 25.63 26.36
CA CYS A 299 40.33 25.99 27.62
C CYS A 299 39.49 27.04 28.40
N PRO A 300 39.20 26.84 29.70
CA PRO A 300 38.41 27.79 30.48
C PRO A 300 39.10 29.16 30.63
N ASP A 301 40.43 29.19 30.67
CA ASP A 301 41.22 30.40 30.98
C ASP A 301 41.44 31.31 29.75
N CYS A 302 41.56 30.73 28.55
CA CYS A 302 41.97 31.46 27.32
C CYS A 302 41.09 31.19 26.09
N HIS A 303 40.06 30.37 26.24
CA HIS A 303 39.09 29.97 25.20
C HIS A 303 39.67 29.42 23.89
N HIS A 304 40.95 29.04 23.88
CA HIS A 304 41.58 28.34 22.76
C HIS A 304 41.29 26.84 22.79
N LEU A 305 41.26 26.24 21.60
CA LEU A 305 41.13 24.81 21.40
C LEU A 305 42.30 24.06 22.04
N MET A 306 41.98 23.06 22.85
CA MET A 306 42.93 22.17 23.51
C MET A 306 43.19 20.96 22.61
N TYR A 307 44.39 20.37 22.70
CA TYR A 307 44.68 19.10 22.03
C TYR A 307 44.49 17.94 22.99
N ARG A 308 44.02 16.80 22.48
CA ARG A 308 43.86 15.58 23.29
C ARG A 308 45.24 14.94 23.51
N VAL A 309 45.58 14.75 24.78
CA VAL A 309 46.80 14.08 25.20
C VAL A 309 46.67 12.57 25.00
N ARG A 310 47.74 11.91 24.54
CA ARG A 310 47.82 10.45 24.40
C ARG A 310 49.13 9.84 24.93
N ASP A 311 50.15 10.65 25.18
CA ASP A 311 51.50 10.15 25.46
C ASP A 311 51.66 9.86 26.96
N ASP A 312 51.97 8.60 27.31
CA ASP A 312 51.94 8.08 28.69
C ASP A 312 52.71 8.95 29.70
N ALA A 313 53.90 9.43 29.34
CA ALA A 313 54.71 10.29 30.19
C ALA A 313 54.02 11.63 30.53
N THR A 314 53.19 12.16 29.63
CA THR A 314 52.40 13.39 29.86
C THR A 314 51.07 13.10 30.54
N LEU A 315 50.46 11.93 30.30
CA LEU A 315 49.29 11.45 31.04
C LEU A 315 49.62 11.26 32.53
N GLN A 316 50.77 10.66 32.85
CA GLN A 316 51.26 10.47 34.21
C GLN A 316 51.60 11.78 34.95
N GLN A 317 51.89 12.87 34.21
CA GLN A 317 52.12 14.21 34.78
C GLN A 317 50.84 14.99 35.07
N LEU A 318 49.74 14.70 34.33
CA LEU A 318 48.48 15.45 34.39
C LEU A 318 47.39 14.79 35.25
N MET A 319 47.52 13.50 35.54
CA MET A 319 46.53 12.71 36.30
C MET A 319 47.10 12.20 37.62
N THR A 320 46.23 11.86 38.56
CA THR A 320 46.67 11.14 39.77
C THR A 320 47.10 9.71 39.42
N ARG A 321 48.00 9.12 40.23
CA ARG A 321 48.44 7.72 40.09
C ARG A 321 47.26 6.74 40.00
N GLY A 322 46.18 7.00 40.75
CA GLY A 322 44.96 6.20 40.70
C GLY A 322 44.23 6.28 39.35
N GLN A 323 44.00 7.49 38.83
CA GLN A 323 43.37 7.71 37.51
C GLN A 323 44.19 7.10 36.37
N TYR A 324 45.51 7.23 36.42
CA TYR A 324 46.42 6.66 35.42
C TYR A 324 46.39 5.12 35.44
N LEU A 325 46.35 4.49 36.62
CA LEU A 325 46.17 3.04 36.75
C LEU A 325 44.78 2.58 36.31
N GLU A 326 43.70 3.33 36.61
CA GLU A 326 42.36 3.03 36.07
C GLU A 326 42.33 3.05 34.54
N LEU A 327 43.08 3.96 33.91
CA LEU A 327 43.19 4.07 32.45
C LEU A 327 43.99 2.89 31.85
N ILE A 328 45.17 2.58 32.38
CA ILE A 328 46.02 1.47 31.90
C ILE A 328 45.30 0.12 32.03
N HIS A 329 44.63 -0.12 33.15
CA HIS A 329 43.94 -1.39 33.40
C HIS A 329 42.60 -1.51 32.66
N GLY A 330 42.17 -0.49 31.90
CA GLY A 330 40.91 -0.49 31.17
C GLY A 330 39.67 -0.40 32.07
N CYS A 331 39.82 0.15 33.28
CA CYS A 331 38.77 0.25 34.27
C CYS A 331 37.94 1.54 34.15
N ALA A 332 38.55 2.63 33.68
CA ALA A 332 37.89 3.89 33.41
C ALA A 332 38.46 4.58 32.17
N TYR A 333 37.59 5.17 31.35
CA TYR A 333 38.00 5.94 30.18
C TYR A 333 38.07 7.43 30.52
N TYR A 334 39.29 7.95 30.57
CA TYR A 334 39.56 9.38 30.73
C TYR A 334 39.84 10.06 29.39
N ARG A 335 39.27 11.26 29.19
CA ARG A 335 39.75 12.23 28.21
C ARG A 335 40.60 13.27 28.93
N VAL A 336 41.88 13.33 28.56
CA VAL A 336 42.81 14.35 29.03
C VAL A 336 43.06 15.33 27.89
N TRP A 337 42.83 16.61 28.14
CA TRP A 337 43.13 17.69 27.21
C TRP A 337 44.18 18.62 27.81
N LYS A 338 45.05 19.17 26.97
CA LYS A 338 46.04 20.19 27.35
C LYS A 338 45.95 21.39 26.42
N CYS A 339 46.01 22.58 26.99
CA CYS A 339 46.12 23.83 26.24
C CYS A 339 47.56 23.98 25.72
N PRO A 340 47.79 24.39 24.45
CA PRO A 340 49.11 24.73 23.96
C PRO A 340 49.61 26.11 24.45
N HIS A 341 48.71 26.99 24.93
CA HIS A 341 49.04 28.37 25.32
C HIS A 341 49.10 28.59 26.84
N CYS A 342 48.30 27.87 27.64
CA CYS A 342 48.29 27.98 29.10
C CYS A 342 49.05 26.82 29.76
N ALA A 343 50.04 27.12 30.60
CA ALA A 343 50.79 26.10 31.36
C ALA A 343 49.92 25.34 32.39
N THR A 344 48.93 26.02 32.97
CA THR A 344 47.96 25.46 33.92
C THR A 344 46.73 24.85 33.26
N GLY A 345 46.44 25.21 32.01
CA GLY A 345 45.19 24.86 31.32
C GLY A 345 45.15 23.40 30.89
N HIS A 346 44.60 22.53 31.73
CA HIS A 346 44.35 21.12 31.45
C HIS A 346 42.97 20.70 31.96
N SER A 347 42.35 19.70 31.33
CA SER A 347 41.10 19.12 31.79
C SER A 347 41.17 17.59 31.75
N VAL A 348 40.63 16.95 32.79
CA VAL A 348 40.60 15.49 32.96
C VAL A 348 39.16 15.06 33.18
N VAL A 349 38.51 14.57 32.13
CA VAL A 349 37.08 14.24 32.13
C VAL A 349 36.88 12.73 32.09
N LEU A 350 36.21 12.19 33.11
CA LEU A 350 35.75 10.80 33.15
C LEU A 350 34.59 10.61 32.17
N CYS A 351 34.72 9.71 31.20
CA CYS A 351 33.68 9.44 30.20
C CYS A 351 32.86 8.18 30.52
N SER A 352 33.51 7.13 31.01
CA SER A 352 32.89 5.86 31.37
C SER A 352 33.72 5.09 32.40
N ARG A 353 33.08 4.14 33.10
CA ARG A 353 33.72 3.13 33.93
C ARG A 353 33.19 1.75 33.56
N ASP A 354 34.07 0.79 33.40
CA ASP A 354 33.73 -0.54 32.89
C ASP A 354 33.31 -1.47 34.04
N MET A 355 32.11 -1.21 34.57
CA MET A 355 31.52 -1.90 35.73
C MET A 355 31.01 -3.33 35.41
N HIS A 356 31.64 -4.02 34.45
CA HIS A 356 31.18 -5.29 33.88
C HIS A 356 32.14 -6.47 34.07
N GLN A 357 33.22 -6.30 34.87
CA GLN A 357 34.15 -7.38 35.17
C GLN A 357 34.02 -7.81 36.64
N ASN A 358 33.33 -8.93 36.90
CA ASN A 358 33.10 -9.49 38.25
C ASN A 358 34.38 -10.09 38.90
N THR A 359 35.57 -9.60 38.54
CA THR A 359 36.91 -10.05 38.95
C THR A 359 37.98 -8.95 38.85
N LYS A 360 37.68 -7.81 38.22
CA LYS A 360 38.63 -6.71 37.94
C LYS A 360 37.93 -5.36 38.05
N CYS A 361 38.68 -4.28 38.18
CA CYS A 361 38.15 -2.92 38.21
C CYS A 361 37.14 -2.68 39.35
N LEU A 362 37.32 -3.34 40.49
CA LEU A 362 36.52 -3.08 41.69
C LEU A 362 37.02 -1.82 42.39
N GLN A 363 36.12 -1.12 43.09
CA GLN A 363 36.47 0.07 43.86
C GLN A 363 37.23 -0.31 45.14
N CYS A 364 38.37 0.35 45.39
CA CYS A 364 39.10 0.23 46.64
C CYS A 364 38.41 1.03 47.75
N VAL A 365 38.17 0.41 48.92
CA VAL A 365 37.63 1.14 50.09
C VAL A 365 38.60 2.20 50.59
N ASP A 366 39.90 1.88 50.58
CA ASP A 366 40.95 2.69 51.22
C ASP A 366 41.45 3.85 50.35
N CYS A 367 41.39 3.74 49.01
CA CYS A 367 41.80 4.81 48.10
C CYS A 367 40.75 5.25 47.07
N GLN A 368 39.53 4.71 47.12
CA GLN A 368 38.35 5.05 46.29
C GLN A 368 38.47 4.86 44.76
N TYR A 369 39.67 4.60 44.23
CA TYR A 369 39.92 4.27 42.82
C TYR A 369 39.50 2.84 42.46
N TYR A 370 39.10 2.62 41.21
CA TYR A 370 38.65 1.36 40.61
C TYR A 370 39.84 0.48 40.15
N THR A 371 40.80 0.28 41.05
CA THR A 371 42.07 -0.43 40.77
C THR A 371 42.23 -1.75 41.53
N CYS A 372 41.14 -2.30 42.07
CA CYS A 372 41.16 -3.62 42.71
C CYS A 372 40.93 -4.76 41.71
N ALA A 373 41.78 -5.78 41.77
CA ALA A 373 41.51 -7.12 41.27
C ALA A 373 40.87 -7.99 42.36
N LEU A 374 40.20 -9.07 41.96
CA LEU A 374 39.57 -10.04 42.85
C LEU A 374 39.91 -11.48 42.41
N GLU A 375 40.77 -12.13 43.19
CA GLU A 375 41.15 -13.54 43.08
C GLU A 375 40.19 -14.43 43.89
N LYS A 376 40.00 -15.69 43.49
CA LYS A 376 38.81 -16.50 43.85
C LYS A 376 39.14 -17.98 44.08
N ASP A 377 39.72 -18.30 45.23
CA ASP A 377 40.19 -19.65 45.53
C ASP A 377 39.18 -20.46 46.34
N VAL A 378 39.01 -21.74 46.01
CA VAL A 378 38.18 -22.66 46.80
C VAL A 378 39.10 -23.39 47.78
N VAL A 379 39.02 -23.01 49.05
CA VAL A 379 39.84 -23.59 50.14
C VAL A 379 39.29 -24.95 50.58
N LYS A 380 37.95 -25.11 50.56
CA LYS A 380 37.27 -26.38 50.84
C LYS A 380 36.04 -26.49 49.94
N LEU A 381 35.85 -27.62 49.28
CA LEU A 381 34.62 -27.90 48.53
C LEU A 381 33.50 -28.33 49.50
N PRO A 382 32.23 -27.96 49.25
CA PRO A 382 31.10 -28.43 50.05
C PRO A 382 30.86 -29.93 49.87
N THR A 383 30.38 -30.59 50.92
CA THR A 383 29.92 -31.98 50.91
C THR A 383 28.43 -32.06 51.25
N LYS A 384 27.84 -33.27 51.33
CA LYS A 384 26.45 -33.43 51.79
C LYS A 384 26.24 -33.07 53.27
N GLN A 385 27.30 -33.09 54.10
CA GLN A 385 27.21 -32.84 55.55
C GLN A 385 27.95 -31.58 56.01
N GLU A 386 28.94 -31.10 55.24
CA GLU A 386 29.76 -29.94 55.61
C GLU A 386 29.72 -28.85 54.54
N GLU A 387 29.68 -27.59 54.97
CA GLU A 387 29.84 -26.44 54.08
C GLU A 387 31.29 -26.34 53.55
N GLY A 388 31.42 -25.83 52.34
CA GLY A 388 32.71 -25.47 51.76
C GLY A 388 33.13 -24.07 52.16
N LEU A 389 34.36 -23.69 51.82
CA LEU A 389 34.92 -22.36 52.08
C LEU A 389 35.59 -21.83 50.81
N LYS A 390 35.21 -20.61 50.43
CA LYS A 390 35.80 -19.87 49.31
C LYS A 390 36.49 -18.61 49.83
N ARG A 391 37.76 -18.43 49.47
CA ARG A 391 38.53 -17.22 49.72
C ARG A 391 38.32 -16.26 48.55
N LEU A 392 38.03 -15.01 48.89
CA LEU A 392 38.02 -13.88 47.98
C LEU A 392 39.14 -12.94 48.41
N THR A 393 40.16 -12.81 47.57
CA THR A 393 41.32 -11.95 47.84
C THR A 393 41.22 -10.71 46.96
N TYR A 394 40.98 -9.56 47.59
CA TYR A 394 40.91 -8.27 46.91
C TYR A 394 42.27 -7.59 47.00
N THR A 395 42.90 -7.25 45.87
CA THR A 395 44.23 -6.61 45.82
C THR A 395 44.20 -5.32 45.00
N CYS A 396 44.68 -4.21 45.57
CA CYS A 396 44.62 -2.89 44.94
C CYS A 396 45.95 -2.50 44.28
N ALA A 397 45.98 -2.26 42.97
CA ALA A 397 47.21 -1.88 42.25
C ALA A 397 47.76 -0.48 42.64
N ASN A 398 46.90 0.42 43.14
CA ASN A 398 47.29 1.76 43.54
C ASN A 398 47.92 1.85 44.94
N CYS A 399 47.25 1.34 45.99
CA CYS A 399 47.72 1.41 47.38
C CYS A 399 48.36 0.12 47.91
N HIS A 400 48.36 -0.97 47.14
CA HIS A 400 48.87 -2.30 47.51
C HIS A 400 48.23 -2.96 48.75
N MET A 401 47.20 -2.35 49.34
CA MET A 401 46.41 -2.98 50.39
C MET A 401 45.62 -4.17 49.84
N GLY A 402 45.73 -5.30 50.55
CA GLY A 402 44.94 -6.50 50.33
C GLY A 402 43.86 -6.67 51.40
N ARG A 403 42.72 -7.27 51.04
CA ARG A 403 41.71 -7.72 51.99
C ARG A 403 41.24 -9.13 51.61
N GLU A 404 41.27 -10.06 52.56
CA GLU A 404 40.73 -11.41 52.39
C GLU A 404 39.34 -11.52 53.01
N VAL A 405 38.41 -12.16 52.29
CA VAL A 405 37.06 -12.47 52.76
C VAL A 405 36.80 -13.96 52.54
N LEU A 406 36.41 -14.67 53.60
CA LEU A 406 35.97 -16.06 53.51
C LEU A 406 34.45 -16.09 53.38
N LEU A 407 33.95 -16.72 52.31
CA LEU A 407 32.54 -17.00 52.10
C LEU A 407 32.24 -18.48 52.33
N PRO A 408 31.17 -18.84 53.05
CA PRO A 408 30.68 -20.21 53.06
C PRO A 408 30.15 -20.58 51.67
N LEU A 409 30.55 -21.76 51.19
CA LEU A 409 29.89 -22.42 50.08
C LEU A 409 28.83 -23.34 50.68
N TYR A 410 27.60 -22.85 50.72
CA TYR A 410 26.46 -23.62 51.22
C TYR A 410 26.36 -24.97 50.49
N ARG A 411 26.08 -26.02 51.27
CA ARG A 411 25.81 -27.37 50.75
C ARG A 411 24.66 -27.33 49.72
N PRO A 412 24.68 -28.18 48.67
CA PRO A 412 23.50 -28.36 47.84
C PRO A 412 22.33 -28.81 48.74
N VAL A 413 21.23 -28.06 48.70
CA VAL A 413 19.99 -28.46 49.34
C VAL A 413 19.30 -29.45 48.40
N ASP A 414 19.18 -30.70 48.81
CA ASP A 414 18.39 -31.71 48.11
C ASP A 414 16.90 -31.30 48.19
N THR A 415 16.42 -30.45 47.25
CA THR A 415 15.04 -29.92 47.22
C THR A 415 13.95 -30.97 47.02
N ASP A 416 14.36 -32.22 46.77
CA ASP A 416 13.50 -33.38 46.59
C ASP A 416 13.43 -34.26 47.86
N ALA A 417 14.03 -33.85 48.98
CA ALA A 417 14.08 -34.65 50.21
C ALA A 417 12.70 -34.98 50.82
N ASP A 418 11.71 -34.09 50.63
CA ASP A 418 10.31 -34.31 51.06
C ASP A 418 9.44 -35.02 50.01
N LYS A 419 9.95 -35.25 48.79
CA LYS A 419 9.22 -36.02 47.78
C LYS A 419 9.26 -37.49 48.16
N GLN A 420 8.08 -38.07 48.36
CA GLN A 420 7.99 -39.49 48.67
C GLN A 420 8.35 -40.27 47.40
N TRP A 421 9.12 -41.36 47.53
CA TRP A 421 9.77 -41.99 46.37
C TRP A 421 8.81 -42.47 45.27
N TYR A 422 7.51 -42.58 45.58
CA TYR A 422 6.42 -42.95 44.69
C TYR A 422 5.68 -41.76 44.02
N ASP A 423 6.04 -40.50 44.27
CA ASP A 423 5.37 -39.33 43.66
C ASP A 423 5.41 -39.34 42.13
N PHE A 424 6.44 -39.95 41.51
CA PHE A 424 6.50 -40.13 40.05
C PHE A 424 5.40 -41.06 39.52
N LEU A 425 4.94 -42.03 40.32
CA LEU A 425 3.80 -42.91 39.97
C LEU A 425 2.49 -42.12 39.97
N VAL A 426 2.34 -41.18 40.92
CA VAL A 426 1.19 -40.27 40.98
C VAL A 426 1.18 -39.36 39.75
N GLN A 427 2.32 -38.76 39.38
CA GLN A 427 2.42 -37.91 38.19
C GLN A 427 2.12 -38.70 36.89
N GLY A 428 2.65 -39.92 36.76
CA GLY A 428 2.35 -40.81 35.63
C GLY A 428 0.87 -41.22 35.55
N SER A 429 0.16 -41.30 36.67
CA SER A 429 -1.29 -41.59 36.65
C SER A 429 -2.13 -40.41 36.12
N GLN A 430 -1.69 -39.18 36.33
CA GLN A 430 -2.45 -37.98 35.94
C GLN A 430 -2.34 -37.63 34.46
N THR A 431 -1.22 -37.96 33.80
CA THR A 431 -1.06 -37.76 32.35
C THR A 431 -1.97 -38.66 31.53
N HIS A 432 -2.15 -39.93 31.94
CA HIS A 432 -3.07 -40.87 31.29
C HIS A 432 -4.55 -40.52 31.49
N LYS A 433 -4.91 -39.83 32.58
CA LYS A 433 -6.32 -39.51 32.89
C LYS A 433 -6.89 -38.32 32.09
N LYS A 434 -6.16 -37.84 31.07
CA LYS A 434 -6.56 -36.72 30.20
C LYS A 434 -6.71 -37.09 28.72
N THR A 435 -6.54 -38.37 28.37
CA THR A 435 -6.86 -38.92 27.05
C THR A 435 -8.19 -39.67 27.09
N ASP A 436 -9.29 -38.94 26.93
CA ASP A 436 -10.63 -39.53 26.76
C ASP A 436 -10.69 -40.32 25.45
N VAL A 437 -10.59 -41.66 25.55
CA VAL A 437 -10.81 -42.56 24.42
C VAL A 437 -12.31 -42.86 24.30
N ASN A 438 -13.03 -41.97 23.60
CA ASN A 438 -14.44 -42.12 23.30
C ASN A 438 -14.64 -43.22 22.22
N LEU A 439 -15.06 -44.41 22.66
CA LEU A 439 -15.45 -45.51 21.78
C LEU A 439 -16.95 -45.76 21.88
N LYS A 440 -17.64 -45.53 20.76
CA LYS A 440 -19.03 -45.97 20.55
C LYS A 440 -19.05 -47.42 20.08
N LEU A 441 -19.74 -48.29 20.83
CA LEU A 441 -20.84 -49.15 20.35
C LEU A 441 -21.34 -50.04 21.50
#